data_AF-A0A7S0HWB3-F1
#
_entry.id   AF-A0A7S0HWB3-F1
#
_cell.length_a   1.000
_cell.length_b   1.000
_cell.length_c   1.000
_cell.angle_alpha   90.00
_cell.angle_beta   90.00
_cell.angle_gamma   90.00
#
_symmetry.space_group_name_H-M   'P 1'
#
loop_
_entity.id
_entity.type
_entity.pdbx_description
1 polymer ?
#
loop_
_entity_poly.entity_id
_entity_poly.type
_entity_poly.pdbx_seq_one_letter_code
_entity_poly.pdbx_strand_id
1 'polypeptide(L)'
;ADLPEVSVSILVGSPTSKCPWIFKDLADELEHVVRTLQRSTRRPVFFVTVSRRTSKKLAQEVEGWLERSIPHHQRYLYSPTKSDSEPNPYMHMLRGSKILVVTADSVSMTSEASSTGKHVIVACRKRVRGKFVKFFDVLEKFCGALPAEKFSEDILKNWGKSSNENFLDDTRKVAQELFE
;
A
#
# COMPACT_ATOMS: atom_id res chain seq x y z
N ALA A 1 -23.50 10.95 10.09
CA ALA A 1 -23.55 9.77 9.20
C ALA A 1 -22.60 8.72 9.77
N ASP A 2 -23.00 7.45 9.81
CA ASP A 2 -22.10 6.35 10.21
C ASP A 2 -21.05 6.13 9.12
N LEU A 3 -19.88 6.74 9.31
CA LEU A 3 -18.73 6.48 8.45
C LEU A 3 -18.19 5.06 8.73
N PRO A 4 -17.68 4.34 7.72
CA PRO A 4 -17.19 2.97 7.90
C PRO A 4 -15.93 2.94 8.76
N GLU A 5 -15.77 1.91 9.58
CA GLU A 5 -14.47 1.57 10.18
C GLU A 5 -13.64 0.80 9.13
N VAL A 6 -12.37 1.18 8.96
CA VAL A 6 -11.49 0.61 7.94
C VAL A 6 -10.13 0.28 8.54
N SER A 7 -9.70 -0.97 8.36
CA SER A 7 -8.32 -1.40 8.61
C SER A 7 -7.47 -1.20 7.36
N VAL A 8 -6.29 -0.61 7.52
CA VAL A 8 -5.38 -0.23 6.45
C VAL A 8 -4.01 -0.79 6.76
N SER A 9 -3.37 -1.45 5.79
CA SER A 9 -1.95 -1.81 5.91
C SER A 9 -1.08 -0.98 5.00
N ILE A 10 -0.01 -0.41 5.54
CA ILE A 10 1.03 0.31 4.79
C ILE A 10 2.28 -0.56 4.76
N LEU A 11 2.62 -1.07 3.58
CA LEU A 11 3.72 -2.00 3.32
C LEU A 11 4.84 -1.23 2.62
N VAL A 12 5.83 -0.81 3.39
CA VAL A 12 6.91 0.04 2.89
C VAL A 12 8.13 -0.80 2.51
N GLY A 13 8.49 -0.74 1.24
CA GLY A 13 9.69 -1.34 0.70
C GLY A 13 10.93 -0.47 0.88
N SER A 14 11.83 -0.53 -0.08
CA SER A 14 13.06 0.24 -0.10
C SER A 14 13.35 0.70 -1.53
N PRO A 15 13.78 1.96 -1.75
CA PRO A 15 14.05 2.46 -3.10
C PRO A 15 15.00 1.55 -3.87
N THR A 16 14.73 1.35 -5.16
CA THR A 16 15.61 0.58 -6.05
C THR A 16 15.99 1.40 -7.27
N SER A 17 16.97 0.95 -8.04
CA SER A 17 17.32 1.60 -9.32
C SER A 17 16.16 1.63 -10.33
N LYS A 18 15.17 0.73 -10.17
CA LYS A 18 13.97 0.65 -11.03
C LYS A 18 12.78 1.42 -10.48
N CYS A 19 12.82 1.83 -9.22
CA CYS A 19 11.85 2.75 -8.63
C CYS A 19 12.58 3.66 -7.63
N PRO A 20 13.37 4.64 -8.12
CA PRO A 20 14.12 5.54 -7.25
C PRO A 20 13.18 6.62 -6.71
N TRP A 21 12.82 6.47 -5.45
CA TRP A 21 12.08 7.47 -4.67
C TRP A 21 12.92 7.93 -3.48
N ILE A 22 12.72 9.18 -3.06
CA ILE A 22 13.24 9.69 -1.79
C ILE A 22 12.12 9.71 -0.75
N PHE A 23 12.47 9.78 0.53
CA PHE A 23 11.48 9.78 1.61
C PHE A 23 10.38 10.84 1.43
N LYS A 24 10.72 12.03 0.92
CA LYS A 24 9.75 13.09 0.64
C LYS A 24 8.65 12.64 -0.33
N ASP A 25 9.00 11.89 -1.38
CA ASP A 25 8.03 11.37 -2.36
C ASP A 25 7.00 10.48 -1.67
N LEU A 26 7.49 9.56 -0.83
CA LEU A 26 6.65 8.64 -0.07
C LEU A 26 5.79 9.40 0.95
N ALA A 27 6.38 10.32 1.71
CA ALA A 27 5.71 11.05 2.77
C ALA A 27 4.54 11.90 2.23
N ASP A 28 4.73 12.59 1.10
CA ASP A 28 3.67 13.42 0.48
C ASP A 28 2.47 12.55 0.05
N GLU A 29 2.73 11.39 -0.56
CA GLU A 29 1.67 10.48 -1.01
C GLU A 29 0.98 9.76 0.16
N LEU A 30 1.72 9.35 1.19
CA LEU A 30 1.13 8.77 2.40
C LEU A 30 0.28 9.80 3.15
N GLU A 31 0.72 11.05 3.23
CA GLU A 31 -0.04 12.14 3.86
C GLU A 31 -1.37 12.35 3.13
N HIS A 32 -1.35 12.36 1.79
CA HIS A 32 -2.56 12.45 0.97
C HIS A 32 -3.52 11.28 1.26
N VAL A 33 -3.03 10.04 1.21
CA VAL A 33 -3.85 8.84 1.43
C VAL A 33 -4.43 8.80 2.84
N VAL A 34 -3.60 9.03 3.87
CA VAL A 34 -4.00 9.01 5.28
C VAL A 34 -5.04 10.09 5.58
N ARG A 35 -4.84 11.34 5.10
CA ARG A 35 -5.82 12.41 5.31
C ARG A 35 -7.15 12.11 4.64
N THR A 36 -7.12 11.57 3.43
CA THR A 36 -8.33 11.16 2.70
C THR A 36 -9.11 10.12 3.51
N LEU A 37 -8.41 9.10 4.05
CA LEU A 37 -9.02 8.06 4.89
C LEU A 37 -9.55 8.63 6.21
N GLN A 38 -8.79 9.47 6.91
CA GLN A 38 -9.21 10.09 8.17
C GLN A 38 -10.46 10.97 8.03
N ARG A 39 -10.65 11.63 6.88
CA ARG A 39 -11.85 12.43 6.59
C ARG A 39 -13.05 11.58 6.21
N SER A 40 -12.81 10.46 5.54
CA SER A 40 -13.86 9.64 4.91
C SER A 40 -14.29 8.42 5.71
N THR A 41 -13.58 8.08 6.79
CA THR A 41 -13.81 6.86 7.58
C THR A 41 -13.88 7.18 9.08
N ARG A 42 -14.58 6.35 9.84
CA ARG A 42 -14.64 6.46 11.30
C ARG A 42 -13.45 5.73 11.89
N ARG A 43 -12.52 6.47 12.50
CA ARG A 43 -11.38 5.91 13.27
C ARG A 43 -10.61 4.82 12.50
N PRO A 44 -10.02 5.14 11.33
CA PRO A 44 -9.22 4.16 10.61
C PRO A 44 -8.06 3.64 11.47
N VAL A 45 -7.75 2.35 11.33
CA VAL A 45 -6.63 1.70 12.03
C VAL A 45 -5.57 1.32 11.01
N PHE A 46 -4.33 1.71 11.27
CA PHE A 46 -3.19 1.56 10.38
C PHE A 46 -2.20 0.55 10.94
N PHE A 47 -1.95 -0.51 10.19
CA PHE A 47 -0.84 -1.43 10.44
C PHE A 47 0.29 -1.06 9.47
N VAL A 48 1.47 -0.76 9.97
CA VAL A 48 2.60 -0.31 9.16
C VAL A 48 3.75 -1.29 9.33
N THR A 49 4.39 -1.64 8.22
CA THR A 49 5.62 -2.42 8.23
C THR A 49 6.61 -1.85 7.24
N VAL A 50 7.90 -1.93 7.59
CA VAL A 50 9.00 -1.71 6.65
C VAL A 50 9.64 -3.05 6.29
N SER A 51 10.13 -3.18 5.05
CA SER A 51 10.91 -4.33 4.58
C SER A 51 12.20 -4.49 5.39
N ARG A 52 12.67 -5.74 5.54
CA ARG A 52 13.99 -6.07 6.13
C ARG A 52 15.17 -5.38 5.43
N ARG A 53 15.00 -5.04 4.14
CA ARG A 53 16.03 -4.40 3.31
C ARG A 53 16.03 -2.88 3.46
N THR A 54 15.10 -2.32 4.22
CA THR A 54 15.00 -0.88 4.45
C THR A 54 16.15 -0.40 5.33
N SER A 55 16.83 0.67 4.91
CA SER A 55 17.93 1.23 5.69
C SER A 55 17.42 1.77 7.04
N LYS A 56 18.28 1.75 8.07
CA LYS A 56 17.92 2.27 9.40
C LYS A 56 17.42 3.71 9.35
N LYS A 57 18.07 4.56 8.54
CA LYS A 57 17.67 5.96 8.34
C LYS A 57 16.24 6.06 7.78
N LEU A 58 15.94 5.32 6.72
CA LEU A 58 14.61 5.36 6.10
C LEU A 58 13.54 4.79 7.04
N ALA A 59 13.85 3.72 7.79
CA ALA A 59 12.94 3.18 8.79
C ALA A 59 12.60 4.21 9.87
N GLN A 60 13.59 4.98 10.35
CA GLN A 60 13.40 6.08 11.30
C GLN A 60 12.59 7.25 10.70
N GLU A 61 12.82 7.59 9.42
CA GLU A 61 12.04 8.63 8.74
C GLU A 61 10.56 8.24 8.63
N VAL A 62 10.27 6.99 8.24
CA VAL A 62 8.90 6.44 8.17
C VAL A 62 8.25 6.42 9.55
N GLU A 63 8.97 5.95 10.57
CA GLU A 63 8.47 5.95 11.95
C GLU A 63 8.16 7.36 12.44
N GLY A 64 9.08 8.31 12.26
CA GLY A 64 8.86 9.69 12.70
C GLY A 64 7.68 10.35 11.97
N TRP A 65 7.49 10.08 10.68
CA TRP A 65 6.28 10.54 9.97
C TRP A 65 5.02 9.91 10.55
N LEU A 66 5.03 8.59 10.76
CA LEU A 66 3.90 7.87 11.33
C LEU A 66 3.52 8.42 12.72
N GLU A 67 4.51 8.73 13.54
CA GLU A 67 4.31 9.29 14.88
C GLU A 67 3.60 10.65 14.87
N ARG A 68 3.90 11.49 13.87
CA ARG A 68 3.34 12.83 13.69
C ARG A 68 1.99 12.82 12.97
N SER A 69 1.79 11.92 12.01
CA SER A 69 0.63 11.97 11.10
C SER A 69 -0.56 11.12 11.57
N ILE A 70 -0.36 10.09 12.40
CA ILE A 70 -1.42 9.16 12.82
C ILE A 70 -1.42 9.05 14.34
N PRO A 71 -2.54 9.20 15.08
CA PRO A 71 -2.55 9.01 16.53
C PRO A 71 -2.08 7.62 17.00
N HIS A 72 -1.43 7.53 18.16
CA HIS A 72 -0.91 6.25 18.70
C HIS A 72 -1.96 5.14 18.79
N HIS A 73 -3.19 5.47 19.21
CA HIS A 73 -4.27 4.48 19.35
C HIS A 73 -4.89 4.02 18.01
N GLN A 74 -4.45 4.58 16.88
CA GLN A 74 -4.89 4.22 15.54
C GLN A 74 -3.78 3.52 14.74
N ARG A 75 -2.61 3.25 15.32
CA ARG A 75 -1.46 2.73 14.59
C ARG A 75 -0.77 1.58 15.31
N TYR A 76 -0.24 0.66 14.53
CA TYR A 76 0.74 -0.33 14.95
C TYR A 76 1.87 -0.34 13.93
N LEU A 77 3.12 -0.28 14.40
CA LEU A 77 4.31 -0.33 13.55
C LEU A 77 5.13 -1.56 13.89
N TYR A 78 5.32 -2.44 12.90
CA TYR A 78 6.34 -3.48 12.95
C TYR A 78 7.57 -3.02 12.16
N SER A 79 8.74 -3.11 12.78
CA SER A 79 10.01 -2.93 12.08
C SER A 79 10.93 -4.11 12.39
N PRO A 80 11.41 -4.84 11.37
CA PRO A 80 12.38 -5.91 11.56
C PRO A 80 13.72 -5.41 12.13
N THR A 81 13.97 -4.09 12.15
CA THR A 81 15.18 -3.54 12.79
C THR A 81 15.04 -3.34 14.30
N LYS A 82 13.83 -3.55 14.87
CA LYS A 82 13.52 -3.32 16.29
C LYS A 82 13.11 -4.58 17.03
N SER A 83 12.60 -5.59 16.33
CA SER A 83 12.11 -6.81 16.95
C SER A 83 12.53 -8.02 16.12
N ASP A 84 13.65 -8.63 16.51
CA ASP A 84 14.07 -9.93 15.96
C ASP A 84 13.29 -11.09 16.59
N SER A 85 12.53 -10.84 17.67
CA SER A 85 11.78 -11.85 18.44
C SER A 85 10.28 -11.92 18.15
N GLU A 86 9.67 -10.85 17.60
CA GLU A 86 8.26 -10.90 17.21
C GLU A 86 8.07 -11.56 15.83
N PRO A 87 7.05 -12.43 15.67
CA PRO A 87 6.75 -13.00 14.38
C PRO A 87 6.31 -11.89 13.41
N ASN A 88 6.85 -11.92 12.19
CA ASN A 88 6.52 -10.94 11.16
C ASN A 88 5.00 -10.92 10.87
N PRO A 89 4.28 -9.82 11.16
CA PRO A 89 2.84 -9.74 11.02
C PRO A 89 2.38 -9.55 9.57
N TYR A 90 3.30 -9.51 8.60
CA TYR A 90 3.02 -9.25 7.17
C TYR A 90 1.83 -10.03 6.61
N MET A 91 1.73 -11.33 6.89
CA MET A 91 0.60 -12.14 6.39
C MET A 91 -0.72 -11.77 7.06
N HIS A 92 -0.70 -11.42 8.34
CA HIS A 92 -1.88 -10.93 9.05
C HIS A 92 -2.32 -9.57 8.51
N MET A 93 -1.37 -8.69 8.18
CA MET A 93 -1.62 -7.40 7.54
C MET A 93 -2.28 -7.57 6.17
N LEU A 94 -1.73 -8.43 5.30
CA LEU A 94 -2.32 -8.74 3.99
C LEU A 94 -3.73 -9.32 4.12
N ARG A 95 -3.99 -10.18 5.10
CA ARG A 95 -5.29 -10.84 5.27
C ARG A 95 -6.34 -9.92 5.91
N GLY A 96 -5.97 -9.21 6.97
CA GLY A 96 -6.88 -8.51 7.88
C GLY A 96 -7.24 -7.08 7.49
N SER A 97 -6.45 -6.44 6.63
CA SER A 97 -6.75 -5.08 6.16
C SER A 97 -7.83 -5.06 5.09
N LYS A 98 -8.57 -3.96 4.96
CA LYS A 98 -9.49 -3.73 3.84
C LYS A 98 -8.82 -2.99 2.69
N ILE A 99 -7.84 -2.15 3.02
CA ILE A 99 -7.04 -1.38 2.07
C ILE A 99 -5.56 -1.67 2.30
N LEU A 100 -4.81 -1.87 1.22
CA LEU A 100 -3.38 -2.09 1.23
C LEU A 100 -2.69 -0.94 0.50
N VAL A 101 -1.83 -0.19 1.19
CA VAL A 101 -0.94 0.81 0.60
C VAL A 101 0.44 0.18 0.47
N VAL A 102 1.00 0.09 -0.73
CA VAL A 102 2.26 -0.61 -1.00
C VAL A 102 3.17 0.26 -1.85
N THR A 103 4.47 0.31 -1.53
CA THR A 103 5.42 1.07 -2.35
C THR A 103 5.80 0.31 -3.63
N ALA A 104 5.88 1.06 -4.74
CA ALA A 104 6.09 0.51 -6.08
C ALA A 104 7.49 -0.08 -6.33
N ASP A 105 8.41 0.01 -5.37
CA ASP A 105 9.75 -0.60 -5.50
C ASP A 105 9.76 -2.13 -5.37
N SER A 106 8.66 -2.71 -4.86
CA SER A 106 8.54 -4.15 -4.67
C SER A 106 7.41 -4.73 -5.52
N VAL A 107 7.82 -5.36 -6.62
CA VAL A 107 6.92 -6.17 -7.46
C VAL A 107 6.28 -7.29 -6.64
N SER A 108 7.06 -7.98 -5.79
CA SER A 108 6.53 -9.08 -4.97
C SER A 108 5.43 -8.62 -4.01
N MET A 109 5.68 -7.58 -3.19
CA MET A 109 4.67 -7.10 -2.24
C MET A 109 3.43 -6.55 -2.95
N THR A 110 3.62 -5.90 -4.10
CA THR A 110 2.50 -5.39 -4.90
C THR A 110 1.69 -6.55 -5.48
N SER A 111 2.34 -7.59 -6.02
CA SER A 111 1.66 -8.79 -6.52
C SER A 111 0.91 -9.53 -5.42
N GLU A 112 1.53 -9.71 -4.25
CA GLU A 112 0.90 -10.35 -3.08
C GLU A 112 -0.33 -9.56 -2.63
N ALA A 113 -0.20 -8.24 -2.48
CA ALA A 113 -1.32 -7.35 -2.14
C ALA A 113 -2.44 -7.40 -3.18
N SER A 114 -2.08 -7.33 -4.47
CA SER A 114 -3.03 -7.35 -5.59
C SER A 114 -3.70 -8.70 -5.77
N SER A 115 -3.18 -9.77 -5.17
CA SER A 115 -3.77 -11.12 -5.17
C SER A 115 -4.75 -11.34 -4.01
N THR A 116 -4.93 -10.36 -3.11
CA THR A 116 -5.75 -10.53 -1.90
C THR A 116 -7.25 -10.26 -2.06
N GLY A 117 -7.67 -9.66 -3.17
CA GLY A 117 -9.05 -9.23 -3.40
C GLY A 117 -9.33 -7.80 -2.94
N LYS A 118 -8.35 -7.18 -2.29
CA LYS A 118 -8.51 -5.93 -1.57
C LYS A 118 -8.15 -4.74 -2.43
N HIS A 119 -8.58 -3.57 -1.98
CA HIS A 119 -8.19 -2.32 -2.62
C HIS A 119 -6.71 -2.07 -2.39
N VAL A 120 -5.96 -1.96 -3.48
CA VAL A 120 -4.52 -1.69 -3.47
C VAL A 120 -4.26 -0.27 -3.93
N ILE A 121 -3.51 0.47 -3.12
CA ILE A 121 -2.97 1.79 -3.43
C ILE A 121 -1.47 1.64 -3.59
N VAL A 122 -0.93 2.09 -4.72
CA VAL A 122 0.48 1.99 -5.07
C VAL A 122 1.16 3.35 -4.86
N ALA A 123 2.00 3.43 -3.83
CA ALA A 123 2.81 4.61 -3.54
C ALA A 123 4.11 4.63 -4.36
N CYS A 124 4.63 5.81 -4.64
CA CYS A 124 5.78 6.12 -5.48
C CYS A 124 5.66 5.58 -6.91
N ARG A 125 4.43 5.38 -7.42
CA ARG A 125 4.18 4.78 -8.75
C ARG A 125 4.84 5.58 -9.88
N LYS A 126 4.85 6.91 -9.80
CA LYS A 126 5.50 7.82 -10.76
C LYS A 126 7.02 7.65 -10.83
N ARG A 127 7.63 7.04 -9.82
CA ARG A 127 9.08 6.81 -9.77
C ARG A 127 9.52 5.52 -10.46
N VAL A 128 8.59 4.65 -10.83
CA VAL A 128 8.90 3.38 -11.52
C VAL A 128 9.47 3.63 -12.92
N ARG A 129 10.45 2.81 -13.31
CA ARG A 129 11.18 2.91 -14.59
C ARG A 129 11.34 1.54 -15.26
N GLY A 130 11.57 1.58 -16.58
CA GLY A 130 11.87 0.40 -17.39
C GLY A 130 10.70 -0.59 -17.43
N LYS A 131 11.00 -1.90 -17.49
CA LYS A 131 10.00 -2.96 -17.66
C LYS A 131 8.94 -3.02 -16.55
N PHE A 132 9.20 -2.45 -15.37
CA PHE A 132 8.22 -2.42 -14.29
C PHE A 132 7.09 -1.41 -14.52
N VAL A 133 7.24 -0.46 -15.45
CA VAL A 133 6.13 0.44 -15.82
C VAL A 133 4.95 -0.39 -16.37
N LYS A 134 5.20 -1.29 -17.34
CA LYS A 134 4.19 -2.20 -17.89
C LYS A 134 3.53 -3.04 -16.79
N PHE A 135 4.30 -3.55 -15.82
CA PHE A 135 3.76 -4.32 -14.69
C PHE A 135 2.67 -3.56 -13.92
N PHE A 136 2.94 -2.31 -13.53
CA PHE A 136 1.94 -1.55 -12.78
C PHE A 136 0.79 -1.03 -13.64
N ASP A 137 1.01 -0.73 -14.93
CA ASP A 137 -0.08 -0.36 -15.85
C ASP A 137 -1.08 -1.51 -16.00
N VAL A 138 -0.57 -2.74 -16.13
CA VAL A 138 -1.37 -3.96 -16.23
C VAL A 138 -2.09 -4.26 -14.91
N LEU A 139 -1.44 -4.05 -13.75
CA LEU A 139 -2.12 -4.16 -12.44
C LEU A 139 -3.23 -3.13 -12.25
N GLU A 140 -3.02 -1.88 -12.68
CA GLU A 140 -4.06 -0.85 -12.63
C GLU A 140 -5.25 -1.25 -13.51
N LYS A 141 -4.97 -1.72 -14.74
CA LYS A 141 -5.98 -2.16 -15.72
C LYS A 141 -6.84 -3.32 -15.22
N PHE A 142 -6.23 -4.36 -14.68
CA PHE A 142 -6.94 -5.61 -14.39
C PHE A 142 -7.27 -5.81 -12.91
N CYS A 143 -6.39 -5.41 -11.98
CA CYS A 143 -6.62 -5.60 -10.55
C CYS A 143 -7.17 -4.34 -9.85
N GLY A 144 -7.30 -3.21 -10.57
CA GLY A 144 -7.74 -1.94 -9.98
C GLY A 144 -6.74 -1.39 -8.96
N ALA A 145 -5.46 -1.76 -9.04
CA ALA A 145 -4.42 -1.20 -8.18
C ALA A 145 -4.15 0.26 -8.57
N LEU A 146 -4.51 1.19 -7.68
CA LEU A 146 -4.51 2.61 -8.01
C LEU A 146 -3.22 3.30 -7.57
N PRO A 147 -2.61 4.16 -8.41
CA PRO A 147 -1.57 5.08 -7.95
C PRO A 147 -2.07 5.98 -6.80
N ALA A 148 -1.24 6.21 -5.78
CA ALA A 148 -1.61 6.98 -4.59
C ALA A 148 -2.13 8.40 -4.92
N GLU A 149 -1.58 9.04 -5.94
CA GLU A 149 -2.01 10.35 -6.41
C GLU A 149 -3.43 10.37 -7.01
N LYS A 150 -3.95 9.23 -7.45
CA LYS A 150 -5.30 9.10 -7.99
C LYS A 150 -6.33 8.78 -6.91
N PHE A 151 -5.89 8.34 -5.72
CA PHE A 151 -6.79 7.98 -4.62
C PHE A 151 -7.59 9.20 -4.15
N SER A 152 -8.89 9.03 -3.96
CA SER A 152 -9.81 10.10 -3.56
C SER A 152 -10.98 9.56 -2.75
N GLU A 153 -11.72 10.47 -2.10
CA GLU A 153 -12.92 10.11 -1.33
C GLU A 153 -14.00 9.45 -2.20
N ASP A 154 -14.15 9.88 -3.45
CA ASP A 154 -15.15 9.32 -4.37
C ASP A 154 -14.78 7.91 -4.82
N ILE A 155 -13.50 7.64 -5.02
CA ILE A 155 -13.01 6.27 -5.28
C ILE A 155 -13.33 5.38 -4.07
N LEU A 156 -13.03 5.85 -2.86
CA LEU A 156 -13.30 5.10 -1.63
C LEU A 156 -14.80 4.78 -1.45
N LYS A 157 -15.70 5.72 -1.76
CA LYS A 157 -17.15 5.51 -1.70
C LYS A 157 -17.64 4.46 -2.70
N ASN A 158 -16.98 4.37 -3.86
CA ASN A 158 -17.36 3.45 -4.94
C ASN A 158 -16.74 2.05 -4.77
N TRP A 159 -15.61 1.93 -4.08
CA TRP A 159 -14.97 0.67 -3.76
C TRP A 159 -15.85 -0.32 -2.99
N GLY A 160 -16.76 0.16 -2.13
CA GLY A 160 -17.75 -0.68 -1.46
C GLY A 160 -18.87 -1.24 -2.37
N LYS A 161 -18.96 -0.77 -3.62
CA LYS A 161 -19.99 -1.18 -4.60
C LYS A 161 -19.42 -2.04 -5.73
N SER A 162 -18.11 -1.95 -5.99
CA SER A 162 -17.42 -2.76 -6.99
C SER A 162 -16.82 -4.01 -6.35
N SER A 163 -17.64 -4.94 -5.88
CA SER A 163 -17.16 -6.30 -5.67
C SER A 163 -16.97 -6.94 -7.03
N ASN A 164 -15.75 -6.96 -7.55
CA ASN A 164 -15.42 -7.73 -8.75
C ASN A 164 -15.62 -9.22 -8.41
N GLU A 165 -16.75 -9.81 -8.82
CA GLU A 165 -17.08 -11.21 -8.58
C GLU A 165 -16.05 -12.18 -9.24
N ASN A 166 -15.23 -11.68 -10.17
CA ASN A 166 -14.22 -12.44 -10.93
C ASN A 166 -12.76 -12.17 -10.50
N PHE A 167 -12.53 -11.69 -9.28
CA PHE A 167 -11.21 -11.30 -8.76
C PHE A 167 -10.10 -12.37 -8.96
N LEU A 168 -10.44 -13.66 -8.98
CA LEU A 168 -9.49 -14.76 -9.16
C LEU A 168 -8.90 -14.87 -10.58
N ASP A 169 -9.49 -14.17 -11.57
CA ASP A 169 -9.02 -14.18 -12.96
C ASP A 169 -8.16 -12.94 -13.30
N ASP A 170 -8.22 -11.88 -12.49
CA ASP A 170 -7.54 -10.63 -12.79
C ASP A 170 -6.01 -10.77 -12.75
N THR A 171 -5.48 -11.48 -11.75
CA THR A 171 -4.04 -11.78 -11.67
C THR A 171 -3.57 -12.71 -12.79
N ARG A 172 -4.46 -13.56 -13.33
CA ARG A 172 -4.18 -14.40 -14.50
C ARG A 172 -4.06 -13.55 -15.76
N LYS A 173 -4.98 -12.60 -15.98
CA LYS A 173 -4.93 -11.64 -17.09
C LYS A 173 -3.67 -10.79 -17.04
N VAL A 174 -3.26 -10.37 -15.85
CA VAL A 174 -1.99 -9.66 -15.65
C VAL A 174 -0.80 -10.48 -16.13
N ALA A 175 -0.74 -11.76 -15.74
CA ALA A 175 0.33 -12.63 -16.17
C ALA A 175 0.34 -12.82 -17.70
N GLN A 176 -0.82 -13.06 -18.32
CA GLN A 176 -0.94 -13.21 -19.77
C GLN A 176 -0.40 -11.98 -20.50
N GLU A 177 -0.86 -10.78 -20.17
CA GLU A 177 -0.45 -9.56 -20.89
C GLU A 177 1.00 -9.14 -20.64
N LEU A 178 1.61 -9.56 -19.52
CA LEU A 178 3.03 -9.27 -19.28
C LEU A 178 3.99 -10.13 -20.10
N PHE A 179 3.57 -11.35 -20.46
CA PHE A 179 4.41 -12.34 -21.13
C PHE A 179 4.02 -12.58 -22.61
N GLU A 180 2.97 -11.93 -23.09
CA GLU A 180 2.71 -11.64 -24.51
C GLU A 180 3.54 -10.43 -25.00
#